data_AF-A0A031JNP3-F1
#
_entry.id   AF-A0A031JNP3-F1
#
_cell.length_a   1.000
_cell.length_b   1.000
_cell.length_c   1.000
_cell.angle_alpha   90.00
_cell.angle_beta   90.00
_cell.angle_gamma   90.00
#
_symmetry.space_group_name_H-M   'P 1'
#
loop_
_entity.id
_entity.type
_entity.pdbx_description
1 polymer ?
#
loop_
_entity_poly.entity_id
_entity_poly.type
_entity_poly.pdbx_seq_one_letter_code
_entity_poly.pdbx_strand_id
1 'polypeptide(L)'
;MTFQFKRHSSSGDIAEVTYELPALPPGVSGDLHRAIERYAKAVREGPDDADEEAFLAVKAFDAKNVQDVIAKLLYQLHFNHRGLDGETNTLVIIESNETATAAIEFATVTLDELYRQIPQCWESARKAYHAAVLAEKEYDDRAWTPAYQLSEAGGPSVPDAINTEYERLQEIRMNAEDVLLVIPAPSFAEWAIKYLICFDNGRDLNGMTDDLCAEAKSLLEIAPSPEANELGLLLAISRWEKPLSAAISEEA
;
A
#
# COMPACT_ATOMS: atom_id res chain seq x y z
N MET A 1 16.53 1.19 -4.94
CA MET A 1 16.09 1.09 -6.34
C MET A 1 16.06 2.50 -6.92
N THR A 2 16.19 2.65 -8.24
CA THR A 2 16.03 3.95 -8.91
C THR A 2 14.63 3.99 -9.52
N PHE A 3 13.81 4.96 -9.13
CA PHE A 3 12.49 5.17 -9.74
C PHE A 3 12.65 5.63 -11.20
N GLN A 4 11.87 5.04 -12.10
CA GLN A 4 11.79 5.44 -13.50
C GLN A 4 10.37 5.22 -14.03
N PHE A 5 9.85 6.19 -14.77
CA PHE A 5 8.61 6.01 -15.52
C PHE A 5 8.81 5.00 -16.65
N LYS A 6 7.84 4.10 -16.81
CA LYS A 6 7.82 3.15 -17.91
C LYS A 6 7.15 3.80 -19.12
N ARG A 7 7.76 3.64 -20.29
CA ARG A 7 7.13 4.11 -21.54
C ARG A 7 5.94 3.23 -21.87
N HIS A 8 4.83 3.86 -22.18
CA HIS A 8 3.61 3.22 -22.64
C HIS A 8 3.68 3.00 -24.16
N SER A 9 3.17 1.86 -24.64
CA SER A 9 3.32 1.45 -26.04
C SER A 9 2.40 2.19 -27.02
N SER A 10 1.34 2.86 -26.56
CA SER A 10 0.50 3.70 -27.42
C SER A 10 1.04 5.13 -27.50
N SER A 11 1.92 5.37 -28.46
CA SER A 11 2.20 6.72 -28.94
C SER A 11 1.17 7.05 -30.03
N GLY A 12 0.08 7.70 -29.66
CA GLY A 12 -0.80 8.33 -30.65
C GLY A 12 -0.10 9.51 -31.35
N ASP A 13 -0.65 9.98 -32.47
CA ASP A 13 -0.08 11.07 -33.30
C ASP A 13 0.10 12.43 -32.60
N ILE A 14 -0.27 12.56 -31.32
CA ILE A 14 -0.38 13.82 -30.57
C ILE A 14 0.75 13.98 -29.53
N ALA A 15 1.41 12.90 -29.11
CA ALA A 15 2.43 12.90 -28.05
C ALA A 15 3.79 12.41 -28.57
N GLU A 16 4.87 13.07 -28.15
CA GLU A 16 6.23 12.63 -28.50
C GLU A 16 6.59 11.36 -27.72
N VAL A 17 6.18 11.30 -26.44
CA VAL A 17 6.32 10.12 -25.58
C VAL A 17 5.10 10.01 -24.65
N THR A 18 4.64 8.79 -24.40
CA THR A 18 3.61 8.47 -23.40
C THR A 18 4.24 7.59 -22.31
N TYR A 19 3.91 7.85 -21.05
CA TYR A 19 4.33 7.05 -19.91
C TYR A 19 3.15 6.40 -19.19
N GLU A 20 3.36 5.18 -18.70
CA GLU A 20 2.42 4.52 -17.80
C GLU A 20 2.32 5.32 -16.49
N LEU A 21 1.09 5.53 -16.00
CA LEU A 21 0.90 6.01 -14.64
C LEU A 21 1.31 4.88 -13.66
N PRO A 22 2.33 5.08 -12.80
CA PRO A 22 2.76 4.06 -11.84
C PRO A 22 1.63 3.65 -10.90
N ALA A 23 1.66 2.38 -10.48
CA ALA A 23 0.79 1.91 -9.40
C ALA A 23 1.06 2.70 -8.11
N LEU A 24 0.00 2.92 -7.33
CA LEU A 24 0.12 3.55 -6.02
C LEU A 24 0.97 2.68 -5.08
N PRO A 25 1.83 3.28 -4.24
CA PRO A 25 2.52 2.53 -3.20
C PRO A 25 1.52 1.93 -2.20
N PRO A 26 1.84 0.80 -1.55
CA PRO A 26 1.06 0.25 -0.44
C PRO A 26 1.04 1.23 0.74
N GLY A 27 -0.09 1.33 1.46
CA GLY A 27 -0.24 2.23 2.61
C GLY A 27 -0.56 3.68 2.25
N VAL A 28 -1.15 3.92 1.06
CA VAL A 28 -1.87 5.17 0.79
C VAL A 28 -3.15 5.21 1.62
N SER A 29 -3.39 6.33 2.30
CA SER A 29 -4.55 6.52 3.16
C SER A 29 -5.86 6.25 2.40
N GLY A 30 -6.79 5.51 3.02
CA GLY A 30 -8.01 5.06 2.36
C GLY A 30 -8.89 6.20 1.81
N ASP A 31 -8.92 7.35 2.50
CA ASP A 31 -9.61 8.55 2.02
C ASP A 31 -9.00 9.13 0.75
N LEU A 32 -7.66 9.19 0.67
CA LEU A 32 -6.96 9.64 -0.52
C LEU A 32 -7.14 8.64 -1.66
N HIS A 33 -7.08 7.34 -1.37
CA HIS A 33 -7.35 6.29 -2.35
C HIS A 33 -8.74 6.47 -2.98
N ARG A 34 -9.78 6.68 -2.17
CA ARG A 34 -11.14 6.96 -2.65
C ARG A 34 -11.23 8.24 -3.48
N ALA A 35 -10.52 9.30 -3.11
CA ALA A 35 -10.48 10.53 -3.89
C ALA A 35 -9.81 10.31 -5.26
N ILE A 36 -8.73 9.53 -5.28
CA ILE A 36 -8.02 9.14 -6.50
C ILE A 36 -8.91 8.26 -7.40
N GLU A 37 -9.63 7.30 -6.86
CA GLU A 37 -10.57 6.47 -7.62
C GLU A 37 -11.67 7.30 -8.28
N ARG A 38 -12.22 8.28 -7.55
CA ARG A 38 -13.21 9.23 -8.09
C ARG A 38 -12.63 10.05 -9.22
N TYR A 39 -11.42 10.57 -9.05
CA TYR A 39 -10.71 11.28 -10.11
C TYR A 39 -10.48 10.39 -11.34
N ALA A 40 -9.91 9.20 -11.15
CA ALA A 40 -9.63 8.27 -12.24
C ALA A 40 -10.91 7.85 -12.97
N LYS A 41 -12.03 7.71 -12.25
CA LYS A 41 -13.35 7.47 -12.84
C LYS A 41 -13.85 8.67 -13.66
N ALA A 42 -13.71 9.89 -13.13
CA ALA A 42 -14.11 11.11 -13.83
C ALA A 42 -13.33 11.30 -15.14
N VAL A 43 -12.02 11.01 -15.16
CA VAL A 43 -11.21 11.04 -16.39
C VAL A 43 -11.69 10.03 -17.44
N ARG A 44 -12.11 8.83 -17.02
CA ARG A 44 -12.52 7.76 -17.94
C ARG A 44 -13.95 7.91 -18.47
N GLU A 45 -14.85 8.36 -17.63
CA GLU A 45 -16.31 8.23 -17.84
C GLU A 45 -17.06 9.56 -17.67
N GLY A 46 -16.41 10.59 -17.13
CA GLY A 46 -17.05 11.84 -16.79
C GLY A 46 -17.40 12.69 -18.01
N PRO A 47 -18.39 13.59 -17.88
CA PRO A 47 -18.52 14.68 -18.83
C PRO A 47 -17.26 15.57 -18.76
N ASP A 48 -17.06 16.40 -19.78
CA ASP A 48 -15.97 17.38 -19.81
C ASP A 48 -15.89 18.18 -18.49
N ASP A 49 -14.68 18.38 -17.98
CA ASP A 49 -14.32 19.11 -16.75
C ASP A 49 -14.73 18.45 -15.40
N ALA A 50 -15.42 17.30 -15.41
CA ALA A 50 -15.77 16.59 -14.17
C ALA A 50 -14.53 16.09 -13.39
N ASP A 51 -13.41 15.91 -14.08
CA ASP A 51 -12.14 15.53 -13.50
C ASP A 51 -11.50 16.67 -12.69
N GLU A 52 -11.75 17.95 -13.02
CA GLU A 52 -11.25 19.09 -12.25
C GLU A 52 -11.82 19.09 -10.82
N GLU A 53 -13.14 18.98 -10.69
CA GLU A 53 -13.82 18.93 -9.39
C GLU A 53 -13.33 17.73 -8.57
N ALA A 54 -13.23 16.55 -9.20
CA ALA A 54 -12.74 15.36 -8.54
C ALA A 54 -11.26 15.51 -8.10
N PHE A 55 -10.42 16.15 -8.92
CA PHE A 55 -9.01 16.37 -8.61
C PHE A 55 -8.80 17.35 -7.45
N LEU A 56 -9.71 18.32 -7.25
CA LEU A 56 -9.64 19.23 -6.10
C LEU A 56 -9.65 18.48 -4.76
N ALA A 57 -10.37 17.36 -4.66
CA ALA A 57 -10.36 16.52 -3.47
C ALA A 57 -8.98 15.87 -3.23
N VAL A 58 -8.33 15.37 -4.29
CA VAL A 58 -6.96 14.82 -4.23
C VAL A 58 -5.97 15.91 -3.80
N LYS A 59 -6.08 17.10 -4.38
CA LYS A 59 -5.21 18.24 -4.07
C LYS A 59 -5.37 18.75 -2.64
N ALA A 60 -6.60 18.85 -2.16
CA ALA A 60 -6.94 19.37 -0.84
C ALA A 60 -6.71 18.37 0.30
N PHE A 61 -6.55 17.08 0.00
CA PHE A 61 -6.27 16.06 1.01
C PHE A 61 -4.99 16.37 1.78
N ASP A 62 -5.04 16.38 3.11
CA ASP A 62 -3.86 16.57 3.96
C ASP A 62 -3.07 15.27 4.04
N ALA A 63 -1.87 15.24 3.44
CA ALA A 63 -1.08 14.02 3.32
C ALA A 63 -0.57 13.59 4.70
N LYS A 64 -0.85 12.34 5.08
CA LYS A 64 -0.57 11.85 6.44
C LYS A 64 0.76 11.08 6.52
N ASN A 65 1.25 10.61 5.38
CA ASN A 65 2.47 9.83 5.25
C ASN A 65 3.16 10.09 3.90
N VAL A 66 4.33 9.47 3.67
CA VAL A 66 5.08 9.66 2.42
C VAL A 66 4.38 9.04 1.21
N GLN A 67 3.62 7.98 1.41
CA GLN A 67 2.84 7.30 0.37
C GLN A 67 1.74 8.21 -0.20
N ASP A 68 1.08 8.98 0.66
CA ASP A 68 0.10 10.00 0.27
C ASP A 68 0.76 11.12 -0.54
N VAL A 69 1.96 11.55 -0.13
CA VAL A 69 2.73 12.55 -0.89
C VAL A 69 3.09 12.04 -2.28
N ILE A 70 3.54 10.79 -2.38
CA ILE A 70 3.82 10.12 -3.66
C ILE A 70 2.56 10.06 -4.53
N ALA A 71 1.45 9.58 -3.96
CA ALA A 71 0.17 9.47 -4.66
C ALA A 71 -0.30 10.84 -5.19
N LYS A 72 -0.25 11.87 -4.35
CA LYS A 72 -0.59 13.25 -4.76
C LYS A 72 0.33 13.77 -5.85
N LEU A 73 1.64 13.51 -5.78
CA LEU A 73 2.59 13.93 -6.80
C LEU A 73 2.32 13.25 -8.15
N LEU A 74 2.08 11.94 -8.15
CA LEU A 74 1.74 11.17 -9.35
C LEU A 74 0.46 11.70 -10.01
N TYR A 75 -0.58 11.91 -9.21
CA TYR A 75 -1.87 12.37 -9.72
C TYR A 75 -1.88 13.85 -10.10
N GLN A 76 -1.06 14.69 -9.46
CA GLN A 76 -0.83 16.07 -9.88
C GLN A 76 -0.08 16.12 -11.22
N LEU A 77 0.91 15.24 -11.42
CA LEU A 77 1.62 15.11 -12.69
C LEU A 77 0.67 14.65 -13.79
N HIS A 78 -0.12 13.60 -13.52
CA HIS A 78 -1.16 13.14 -14.44
C HIS A 78 -2.16 14.26 -14.76
N PHE A 79 -2.68 14.99 -13.78
CA PHE A 79 -3.63 16.08 -14.03
C PHE A 79 -3.07 17.15 -14.98
N ASN A 80 -1.81 17.54 -14.80
CA ASN A 80 -1.15 18.56 -15.62
C ASN A 80 -0.76 18.06 -17.03
N HIS A 81 -0.55 16.76 -17.17
CA HIS A 81 -0.07 16.11 -18.39
C HIS A 81 -0.96 14.91 -18.76
N ARG A 82 -2.27 15.13 -18.69
CA ARG A 82 -3.27 14.06 -18.71
C ARG A 82 -3.30 13.32 -20.04
N GLY A 83 -3.46 12.01 -19.97
CA GLY A 83 -3.74 11.17 -21.11
C GLY A 83 -4.57 9.96 -20.71
N LEU A 84 -5.32 9.45 -21.67
CA LEU A 84 -6.11 8.24 -21.53
C LEU A 84 -5.84 7.36 -22.75
N ASP A 85 -5.40 6.14 -22.49
CA ASP A 85 -5.20 5.17 -23.56
C ASP A 85 -6.54 4.69 -24.12
N GLY A 86 -6.79 4.94 -25.41
CA GLY A 86 -8.09 4.67 -26.04
C GLY A 86 -8.44 3.19 -26.15
N GLU A 87 -7.46 2.29 -26.10
CA GLU A 87 -7.69 0.84 -26.16
C GLU A 87 -7.90 0.23 -24.77
N THR A 88 -7.05 0.57 -23.80
CA THR A 88 -7.08 -0.05 -22.46
C THR A 88 -7.85 0.76 -21.41
N ASN A 89 -8.24 2.00 -21.73
CA ASN A 89 -8.86 2.95 -20.80
C ASN A 89 -7.98 3.22 -19.55
N THR A 90 -6.66 3.10 -19.72
CA THR A 90 -5.66 3.30 -18.67
C THR A 90 -5.19 4.75 -18.67
N LEU A 91 -5.02 5.32 -17.47
CA LEU A 91 -4.47 6.66 -17.30
C LEU A 91 -2.98 6.65 -17.67
N VAL A 92 -2.56 7.64 -18.45
CA VAL A 92 -1.18 7.80 -18.91
C VAL A 92 -0.72 9.24 -18.75
N ILE A 93 0.60 9.44 -18.68
CA ILE A 93 1.22 10.77 -18.61
C ILE A 93 1.79 11.10 -19.99
N ILE A 94 1.38 12.24 -20.55
CA ILE A 94 1.77 12.68 -21.90
C ILE A 94 2.94 13.68 -21.85
N GLU A 95 4.03 13.33 -22.52
CA GLU A 95 5.12 14.25 -22.83
C GLU A 95 4.88 14.88 -24.21
N SER A 96 4.37 16.12 -24.23
CA SER A 96 4.00 16.83 -25.47
C SER A 96 4.88 18.03 -25.78
N ASN A 97 5.70 18.49 -24.84
CA ASN A 97 6.56 19.67 -24.98
C ASN A 97 7.66 19.69 -23.91
N GLU A 98 8.62 20.61 -24.04
CA GLU A 98 9.75 20.78 -23.11
C GLU A 98 9.31 21.05 -21.65
N THR A 99 8.16 21.67 -21.43
CA THR A 99 7.63 21.89 -20.07
C THR A 99 7.17 20.57 -19.45
N ALA A 100 6.53 19.70 -20.23
CA ALA A 100 6.18 18.35 -19.79
C ALA A 100 7.43 17.50 -19.52
N THR A 101 8.44 17.57 -20.40
CA THR A 101 9.73 16.89 -20.18
C THR A 101 10.35 17.30 -18.84
N ALA A 102 10.47 18.61 -18.58
CA ALA A 102 11.05 19.10 -17.34
C ALA A 102 10.24 18.71 -16.09
N ALA A 103 8.91 18.70 -16.18
CA ALA A 103 8.03 18.27 -15.09
C ALA A 103 8.18 16.77 -14.79
N ILE A 104 8.27 15.92 -15.82
CA ILE A 104 8.47 14.47 -15.68
C ILE A 104 9.86 14.16 -15.11
N GLU A 105 10.91 14.86 -15.56
CA GLU A 105 12.27 14.71 -15.02
C GLU A 105 12.32 15.10 -13.54
N PHE A 106 11.73 16.24 -13.17
CA PHE A 106 11.64 16.68 -11.78
C PHE A 106 10.86 15.69 -10.92
N ALA A 107 9.71 15.22 -11.42
CA ALA A 107 8.91 14.21 -10.73
C ALA A 107 9.70 12.91 -10.56
N THR A 108 10.47 12.48 -11.56
CA THR A 108 11.31 11.27 -11.48
C THR A 108 12.30 11.34 -10.33
N VAL A 109 13.05 12.45 -10.22
CA VAL A 109 14.04 12.65 -9.14
C VAL A 109 13.35 12.73 -7.77
N THR A 110 12.23 13.46 -7.70
CA THR A 110 11.49 13.63 -6.44
C THR A 110 10.88 12.32 -5.97
N LEU A 111 10.25 11.56 -6.88
CA LEU A 111 9.66 10.26 -6.59
C LEU A 111 10.75 9.27 -6.17
N ASP A 112 11.91 9.25 -6.82
CA ASP A 112 13.02 8.39 -6.42
C ASP A 112 13.41 8.60 -4.95
N GLU A 113 13.50 9.85 -4.51
CA GLU A 113 13.83 10.18 -3.12
C GLU A 113 12.70 9.83 -2.15
N LEU A 114 11.44 10.06 -2.53
CA LEU A 114 10.29 9.71 -1.70
C LEU A 114 10.13 8.19 -1.55
N TYR A 115 10.27 7.42 -2.65
CA TYR A 115 10.18 5.96 -2.61
C TYR A 115 11.28 5.34 -1.74
N ARG A 116 12.47 5.93 -1.66
CA ARG A 116 13.54 5.48 -0.75
C ARG A 116 13.19 5.60 0.73
N GLN A 117 12.22 6.44 1.09
CA GLN A 117 11.75 6.58 2.48
C GLN A 117 10.75 5.49 2.88
N ILE A 118 10.12 4.82 1.92
CA ILE A 118 9.25 3.66 2.20
C ILE A 118 10.14 2.47 2.55
N PRO A 119 9.80 1.68 3.60
CA PRO A 119 10.48 0.42 3.89
C PRO A 119 10.62 -0.48 2.64
N GLN A 120 11.85 -0.82 2.27
CA GLN A 120 12.16 -1.59 1.05
C GLN A 120 12.46 -3.07 1.32
N CYS A 121 12.57 -3.46 2.59
CA CYS A 121 12.87 -4.83 2.98
C CYS A 121 12.10 -5.23 4.23
N TRP A 122 11.96 -6.55 4.41
CA TRP A 122 11.20 -7.15 5.49
C TRP A 122 11.55 -6.58 6.86
N GLU A 123 12.84 -6.49 7.19
CA GLU A 123 13.28 -6.03 8.51
C GLU A 123 12.85 -4.58 8.78
N SER A 124 13.01 -3.70 7.79
CA SER A 124 12.60 -2.30 7.89
C SER A 124 11.08 -2.15 8.03
N ALA A 125 10.30 -2.91 7.25
CA ALA A 125 8.84 -2.87 7.28
C ALA A 125 8.30 -3.43 8.60
N ARG A 126 8.88 -4.54 9.07
CA ARG A 126 8.52 -5.14 10.36
C ARG A 126 8.81 -4.20 11.52
N LYS A 127 9.94 -3.50 11.50
CA LYS A 127 10.28 -2.47 12.51
C LYS A 127 9.28 -1.31 12.49
N ALA A 128 8.91 -0.82 11.31
CA ALA A 128 7.92 0.24 11.16
C ALA A 128 6.54 -0.19 11.69
N TYR A 129 6.07 -1.37 11.30
CA TYR A 129 4.82 -1.96 11.80
C TYR A 129 4.83 -2.11 13.32
N HIS A 130 5.88 -2.71 13.89
CA HIS A 130 5.99 -2.91 15.33
C HIS A 130 5.99 -1.58 16.10
N ALA A 131 6.70 -0.57 15.60
CA ALA A 131 6.68 0.77 16.20
C ALA A 131 5.27 1.40 16.17
N ALA A 132 4.54 1.23 15.06
CA ALA A 132 3.17 1.73 14.95
C ALA A 132 2.20 1.02 15.93
N VAL A 133 2.29 -0.31 16.04
CA VAL A 133 1.49 -1.09 17.01
C VAL A 133 1.77 -0.66 18.44
N LEU A 134 3.04 -0.47 18.80
CA LEU A 134 3.40 -0.03 20.15
C LEU A 134 2.89 1.38 20.45
N ALA A 135 3.00 2.30 19.49
CA ALA A 135 2.52 3.67 19.66
C ALA A 135 0.99 3.73 19.81
N GLU A 136 0.25 2.99 18.98
CA GLU A 136 -1.21 2.85 19.11
C GLU A 136 -1.59 2.27 20.47
N LYS A 137 -0.97 1.14 20.85
CA LYS A 137 -1.28 0.44 22.10
C LYS A 137 -0.96 1.27 23.33
N GLU A 138 0.17 1.97 23.34
CA GLU A 138 0.54 2.87 24.42
C GLU A 138 -0.47 4.02 24.57
N TYR A 139 -0.90 4.61 23.45
CA TYR A 139 -1.90 5.67 23.48
C TYR A 139 -3.28 5.16 23.92
N ASP A 140 -3.67 3.99 23.44
CA ASP A 140 -4.91 3.32 23.83
C ASP A 140 -4.96 3.11 25.35
N ASP A 141 -3.93 2.48 25.91
CA ASP A 141 -3.82 2.18 27.34
C ASP A 141 -3.82 3.44 28.21
N ARG A 142 -3.13 4.49 27.75
CA ARG A 142 -2.91 5.71 28.53
C ARG A 142 -4.07 6.70 28.44
N ALA A 143 -4.74 6.79 27.29
CA ALA A 143 -5.64 7.88 26.97
C ALA A 143 -7.00 7.40 26.47
N TRP A 144 -7.04 6.59 25.40
CA TRP A 144 -8.31 6.27 24.74
C TRP A 144 -9.18 5.32 25.56
N THR A 145 -8.68 4.14 25.93
CA THR A 145 -9.44 3.16 26.73
C THR A 145 -9.94 3.75 28.06
N PRO A 146 -9.11 4.46 28.86
CA PRO A 146 -9.60 5.09 30.09
C PRO A 146 -10.72 6.12 29.85
N ALA A 147 -10.60 6.96 28.81
CA ALA A 147 -11.62 7.95 28.48
C ALA A 147 -12.92 7.27 28.00
N TYR A 148 -12.79 6.23 27.17
CA TYR A 148 -13.93 5.43 26.69
C TYR A 148 -14.66 4.76 27.85
N GLN A 149 -13.95 4.10 28.75
CA GLN A 149 -14.53 3.46 29.93
C GLN A 149 -15.24 4.45 30.86
N LEU A 150 -14.68 5.65 31.03
CA LEU A 150 -15.33 6.71 31.81
C LEU A 150 -16.63 7.18 31.16
N SER A 151 -16.65 7.34 29.84
CA SER A 151 -17.84 7.68 29.06
C SER A 151 -18.92 6.61 29.21
N GLU A 152 -18.57 5.33 29.04
CA GLU A 152 -19.49 4.19 29.19
C GLU A 152 -20.07 4.06 30.62
N ALA A 153 -19.32 4.51 31.64
CA ALA A 153 -19.79 4.56 33.02
C ALA A 153 -20.73 5.76 33.32
N GLY A 154 -21.16 6.51 32.30
CA GLY A 154 -22.01 7.70 32.43
C GLY A 154 -21.25 9.00 32.71
N GLY A 155 -19.93 9.00 32.52
CA GLY A 155 -19.10 10.19 32.57
C GLY A 155 -19.20 11.04 31.29
N PRO A 156 -18.34 12.06 31.14
CA PRO A 156 -18.27 12.85 29.92
C PRO A 156 -17.91 11.97 28.71
N SER A 157 -18.38 12.37 27.53
CA SER A 157 -17.97 11.75 26.26
C SER A 157 -16.45 11.86 26.07
N VAL A 158 -15.88 10.90 25.33
CA VAL A 158 -14.47 10.94 24.94
C VAL A 158 -14.18 12.25 24.21
N PRO A 159 -13.18 13.05 24.64
CA PRO A 159 -12.81 14.27 23.95
C PRO A 159 -12.42 14.04 22.48
N ASP A 160 -12.87 14.91 21.58
CA ASP A 160 -12.58 14.81 20.14
C ASP A 160 -11.10 14.70 19.82
N ALA A 161 -10.24 15.42 20.57
CA ALA A 161 -8.79 15.36 20.40
C ALA A 161 -8.21 13.97 20.71
N ILE A 162 -8.81 13.20 21.62
CA ILE A 162 -8.38 11.83 21.94
C ILE A 162 -8.80 10.87 20.83
N ASN A 163 -10.05 11.00 20.34
CA ASN A 163 -10.51 10.19 19.21
C ASN A 163 -9.69 10.49 17.94
N THR A 164 -9.47 11.76 17.62
CA THR A 164 -8.70 12.18 16.44
C THR A 164 -7.28 11.62 16.46
N GLU A 165 -6.61 11.66 17.62
CA GLU A 165 -5.25 11.12 17.74
C GLU A 165 -5.24 9.59 17.68
N TYR A 166 -6.22 8.93 18.29
CA TYR A 166 -6.34 7.47 18.21
C TYR A 166 -6.59 7.00 16.77
N GLU A 167 -7.51 7.64 16.05
CA GLU A 167 -7.77 7.39 14.63
C GLU A 167 -6.51 7.59 13.78
N ARG A 168 -5.75 8.67 14.04
CA ARG A 168 -4.48 8.94 13.35
C ARG A 168 -3.46 7.81 13.58
N LEU A 169 -3.36 7.29 14.81
CA LEU A 169 -2.44 6.19 15.14
C LEU A 169 -2.89 4.86 14.51
N GLN A 170 -4.19 4.58 14.49
CA GLN A 170 -4.75 3.43 13.78
C GLN A 170 -4.43 3.47 12.29
N GLU A 171 -4.56 4.64 11.66
CA GLU A 171 -4.22 4.81 10.25
C GLU A 171 -2.72 4.61 9.98
N ILE A 172 -1.84 5.10 10.87
CA ILE A 172 -0.40 4.83 10.77
C ILE A 172 -0.11 3.33 10.88
N ARG A 173 -0.75 2.62 11.83
CA ARG A 173 -0.61 1.17 11.94
C ARG A 173 -1.09 0.48 10.66
N MET A 174 -2.29 0.80 10.17
CA MET A 174 -2.84 0.21 8.94
C MET A 174 -1.91 0.44 7.73
N ASN A 175 -1.37 1.65 7.57
CA ASN A 175 -0.43 1.92 6.49
C ASN A 175 0.87 1.10 6.61
N ALA A 176 1.36 0.89 7.84
CA ALA A 176 2.52 0.04 8.08
C ALA A 176 2.22 -1.46 7.87
N GLU A 177 0.99 -1.90 8.17
CA GLU A 177 0.48 -3.24 7.84
C GLU A 177 0.52 -3.45 6.33
N ASP A 178 -0.08 -2.56 5.54
CA ASP A 178 -0.13 -2.67 4.08
C ASP A 178 1.27 -2.79 3.46
N VAL A 179 2.22 -1.97 3.93
CA VAL A 179 3.62 -2.04 3.47
C VAL A 179 4.27 -3.38 3.83
N LEU A 180 4.07 -3.87 5.05
CA LEU A 180 4.62 -5.16 5.48
C LEU A 180 3.99 -6.33 4.70
N LEU A 181 2.68 -6.26 4.43
CA LEU A 181 1.92 -7.32 3.79
C LEU A 181 2.36 -7.57 2.35
N VAL A 182 2.76 -6.53 1.60
CA VAL A 182 3.23 -6.71 0.21
C VAL A 182 4.71 -7.10 0.08
N ILE A 183 5.52 -6.97 1.14
CA ILE A 183 6.93 -7.34 1.09
C ILE A 183 7.06 -8.84 1.39
N PRO A 184 7.66 -9.66 0.51
CA PRO A 184 7.80 -11.09 0.74
C PRO A 184 8.50 -11.41 2.07
N ALA A 185 7.91 -12.33 2.84
CA ALA A 185 8.45 -12.84 4.08
C ALA A 185 9.69 -13.70 3.79
N PRO A 186 10.77 -13.55 4.58
CA PRO A 186 11.97 -14.35 4.41
C PRO A 186 11.84 -15.79 4.93
N SER A 187 10.82 -16.10 5.73
CA SER A 187 10.59 -17.46 6.25
C SER A 187 9.11 -17.68 6.65
N PHE A 188 8.77 -18.92 7.02
CA PHE A 188 7.44 -19.26 7.54
C PHE A 188 7.08 -18.57 8.85
N ALA A 189 8.07 -18.32 9.73
CA ALA A 189 7.81 -17.63 10.99
C ALA A 189 7.36 -16.18 10.71
N GLU A 190 8.04 -15.51 9.78
CA GLU A 190 7.68 -14.18 9.30
C GLU A 190 6.37 -14.15 8.52
N TRP A 191 6.12 -15.15 7.67
CA TRP A 191 4.82 -15.30 6.99
C TRP A 191 3.68 -15.50 7.98
N ALA A 192 3.88 -16.25 9.06
CA ALA A 192 2.86 -16.45 10.09
C ALA A 192 2.47 -15.14 10.77
N ILE A 193 3.39 -14.18 10.90
CA ILE A 193 3.05 -12.83 11.39
C ILE A 193 2.05 -12.16 10.45
N LYS A 194 2.26 -12.21 9.13
CA LYS A 194 1.31 -11.67 8.14
C LYS A 194 -0.04 -12.36 8.23
N TYR A 195 -0.04 -13.69 8.34
CA TYR A 195 -1.27 -14.47 8.49
C TYR A 195 -2.06 -14.03 9.72
N LEU A 196 -1.39 -13.84 10.87
CA LEU A 196 -2.04 -13.36 12.08
C LEU A 196 -2.55 -11.93 11.94
N ILE A 197 -1.82 -11.03 11.25
CA ILE A 197 -2.32 -9.69 10.94
C ILE A 197 -3.63 -9.75 10.14
N CYS A 198 -3.70 -10.65 9.14
CA CYS A 198 -4.85 -10.75 8.24
C CYS A 198 -6.06 -11.50 8.80
N PHE A 199 -5.86 -12.42 9.75
CA PHE A 199 -6.91 -13.36 10.16
C PHE A 199 -7.14 -13.45 11.67
N ASP A 200 -6.28 -12.84 12.49
CA ASP A 200 -6.50 -12.72 13.93
C ASP A 200 -7.30 -11.44 14.26
N ASN A 201 -8.04 -11.46 15.37
CA ASN A 201 -8.84 -10.32 15.88
C ASN A 201 -10.07 -9.91 15.04
N GLY A 202 -10.64 -10.81 14.24
CA GLY A 202 -11.90 -10.56 13.52
C GLY A 202 -11.78 -9.51 12.39
N ARG A 203 -10.56 -9.15 12.02
CA ARG A 203 -10.27 -8.30 10.86
C ARG A 203 -10.31 -9.21 9.63
N ASP A 204 -11.40 -9.18 8.90
CA ASP A 204 -11.60 -10.04 7.73
C ASP A 204 -10.92 -9.43 6.49
N LEU A 205 -9.58 -9.49 6.42
CA LEU A 205 -8.81 -9.00 5.27
C LEU A 205 -8.77 -10.05 4.14
N ASN A 206 -9.94 -10.54 3.72
CA ASN A 206 -10.08 -11.54 2.66
C ASN A 206 -9.35 -11.20 1.36
N GLY A 207 -9.14 -9.91 1.08
CA GLY A 207 -8.40 -9.44 -0.10
C GLY A 207 -6.94 -9.93 -0.18
N MET A 208 -6.35 -10.34 0.94
CA MET A 208 -4.95 -10.81 0.98
C MET A 208 -4.83 -12.34 0.85
N THR A 209 -5.94 -13.07 0.76
CA THR A 209 -5.93 -14.54 0.81
C THR A 209 -5.09 -15.15 -0.31
N ASP A 210 -5.31 -14.69 -1.55
CA ASP A 210 -4.61 -15.24 -2.72
C ASP A 210 -3.11 -14.94 -2.66
N ASP A 211 -2.73 -13.73 -2.23
CA ASP A 211 -1.33 -13.31 -2.09
C ASP A 211 -0.62 -14.12 -0.98
N LEU A 212 -1.26 -14.29 0.19
CA LEU A 212 -0.71 -15.09 1.28
C LEU A 212 -0.58 -16.56 0.88
N CYS A 213 -1.53 -17.10 0.13
CA CYS A 213 -1.45 -18.46 -0.41
C CYS A 213 -0.33 -18.59 -1.45
N ALA A 214 -0.17 -17.62 -2.34
CA ALA A 214 0.91 -17.60 -3.32
C ALA A 214 2.29 -17.54 -2.63
N GLU A 215 2.43 -16.69 -1.62
CA GLU A 215 3.64 -16.56 -0.83
C GLU A 215 3.96 -17.83 -0.04
N ALA A 216 2.97 -18.46 0.59
CA ALA A 216 3.15 -19.74 1.28
C ALA A 216 3.62 -20.84 0.31
N LYS A 217 3.02 -20.93 -0.88
CA LYS A 217 3.46 -21.85 -1.94
C LYS A 217 4.90 -21.58 -2.36
N SER A 218 5.27 -20.32 -2.51
CA SER A 218 6.65 -19.92 -2.83
C SER A 218 7.64 -20.36 -1.75
N LEU A 219 7.29 -20.18 -0.47
CA LEU A 219 8.12 -20.61 0.66
C LEU A 219 8.23 -22.14 0.76
N LEU A 220 7.22 -22.88 0.29
CA LEU A 220 7.23 -24.34 0.16
C LEU A 220 7.94 -24.83 -1.13
N GLU A 221 8.49 -23.93 -1.95
CA GLU A 221 9.07 -24.23 -3.26
C GLU A 221 8.10 -24.96 -4.22
N ILE A 222 6.80 -24.69 -4.07
CA ILE A 222 5.76 -25.25 -4.93
C ILE A 222 5.64 -24.38 -6.16
N ALA A 223 5.89 -24.96 -7.33
CA ALA A 223 5.79 -24.24 -8.60
C ALA A 223 4.40 -23.59 -8.73
N PRO A 224 4.32 -22.31 -9.17
CA PRO A 224 3.05 -21.65 -9.42
C PRO A 224 2.39 -22.33 -10.63
N SER A 225 1.52 -23.29 -10.36
CA SER A 225 0.67 -23.92 -11.37
C SER A 225 -0.79 -23.60 -11.05
N PRO A 226 -1.58 -23.09 -12.01
CA PRO A 226 -3.02 -22.99 -11.87
C PRO A 226 -3.69 -24.37 -11.68
N GLU A 227 -2.95 -25.46 -11.94
CA GLU A 227 -3.39 -26.85 -11.80
C GLU A 227 -2.67 -27.60 -10.66
N ALA A 228 -2.03 -26.90 -9.70
CA ALA A 228 -1.47 -27.57 -8.53
C ALA A 228 -2.61 -28.21 -7.72
N ASN A 229 -2.96 -29.45 -8.08
CA ASN A 229 -3.97 -30.23 -7.41
C ASN A 229 -3.53 -30.56 -5.98
N GLU A 230 -4.50 -30.87 -5.12
CA GLU A 230 -4.30 -31.20 -3.71
C GLU A 230 -3.16 -32.21 -3.48
N LEU A 231 -2.97 -33.16 -4.41
CA LEU A 231 -1.90 -34.14 -4.37
C LEU A 231 -0.50 -33.52 -4.54
N GLY A 232 -0.32 -32.52 -5.39
CA GLY A 232 0.94 -31.78 -5.53
C GLY A 232 1.33 -31.04 -4.25
N LEU A 233 0.35 -30.44 -3.57
CA LEU A 233 0.54 -29.80 -2.26
C LEU A 233 0.90 -30.84 -1.19
N LEU A 234 0.16 -31.95 -1.11
CA LEU A 234 0.43 -33.04 -0.17
C LEU A 234 1.81 -33.67 -0.38
N LEU A 235 2.27 -33.83 -1.62
CA LEU A 235 3.60 -34.35 -1.92
C LEU A 235 4.71 -33.37 -1.53
N ALA A 236 4.52 -32.06 -1.73
CA ALA A 236 5.48 -31.06 -1.28
C ALA A 236 5.58 -31.01 0.26
N ILE A 237 4.44 -31.04 0.95
CA ILE A 237 4.36 -31.07 2.42
C ILE A 237 4.93 -32.39 2.98
N SER A 238 4.75 -33.53 2.30
CA SER A 238 5.30 -34.81 2.74
C SER A 238 6.84 -34.87 2.74
N ARG A 239 7.50 -33.97 1.99
CA ARG A 239 8.98 -33.84 1.93
C ARG A 239 9.54 -32.92 3.00
N TRP A 240 8.69 -32.24 3.76
CA TRP A 240 9.07 -31.42 4.91
C TRP A 240 9.40 -32.30 6.13
N GLU A 241 10.48 -33.07 6.03
CA GLU A 241 11.05 -33.79 7.18
C GLU A 241 11.94 -32.86 8.00
N LYS A 242 11.34 -31.97 8.81
CA LYS A 242 11.73 -31.61 10.21
C LYS A 242 11.18 -30.24 10.64
N PRO A 243 10.68 -30.13 11.89
CA PRO A 243 10.45 -28.82 12.52
C PRO A 243 11.78 -28.15 12.89
N LEU A 244 11.81 -26.82 12.75
CA LEU A 244 12.93 -25.91 13.00
C LEU A 244 13.29 -25.75 14.51
N SER A 245 13.14 -26.82 15.31
CA SER A 245 13.42 -26.80 16.76
C SER A 245 14.73 -27.51 17.14
N ALA A 246 15.58 -27.90 16.19
CA ALA A 246 16.82 -28.63 16.45
C ALA A 246 18.11 -27.80 16.25
N ALA A 247 18.07 -26.49 16.46
CA ALA A 247 19.25 -25.61 16.37
C ALA A 247 19.53 -24.76 17.61
N ILE A 248 18.87 -25.03 18.75
CA ILE A 248 19.09 -24.28 20.02
C ILE A 248 19.60 -25.19 21.15
N SER A 249 20.16 -26.39 20.87
CA SER A 249 20.67 -27.25 21.96
C SER A 249 21.92 -28.08 21.63
N GLU A 250 22.85 -27.55 20.83
CA GLU A 250 24.18 -28.19 20.67
C GLU A 250 25.39 -27.25 20.84
N GLU A 251 25.21 -26.05 21.41
CA GLU A 251 26.32 -25.29 22.00
C GLU A 251 25.90 -24.66 23.35
N ALA A 252 25.77 -25.51 24.38
CA ALA A 252 25.88 -25.16 25.79
C ALA A 252 26.35 -26.37 26.60
#